data_AF-A0A939BSN4-F1
#
_entry.id   AF-A0A939BSN4-F1
#
_cell.length_a   1.000
_cell.length_b   1.000
_cell.length_c   1.000
_cell.angle_alpha   90.00
_cell.angle_beta   90.00
_cell.angle_gamma   90.00
#
_symmetry.space_group_name_H-M   'P 1'
#
loop_
_entity.id
_entity.type
_entity.pdbx_description
1 polymer ?
#
loop_
_entity_poly.entity_id
_entity_poly.type
_entity_poly.pdbx_seq_one_letter_code
_entity_poly.pdbx_strand_id
1 'polypeptide(L)' 'MVGDVYEFRFMRWEVAKTFWRNGEQWARLKCLTKRKKPWDVPMTFLTLMEKTRKVS' A
#
# COMPACT_ATOMS: atom_id res chain seq x y z
N MET A 1 9.27 -3.85 -3.41
CA MET A 1 8.29 -2.74 -3.52
C MET A 1 6.92 -3.29 -3.87
N VAL A 2 6.70 -3.87 -5.05
CA VAL A 2 5.54 -4.75 -5.33
C VAL A 2 5.76 -6.10 -4.64
N GLY A 3 4.73 -6.65 -4.00
CA GLY A 3 4.81 -7.85 -3.16
C GLY A 3 5.22 -7.58 -1.70
N ASP A 4 5.77 -6.39 -1.41
CA ASP A 4 6.09 -6.01 -0.03
C ASP A 4 4.79 -5.84 0.77
N VAL A 5 4.82 -6.22 2.04
CA VAL A 5 3.66 -6.16 2.93
C VAL A 5 3.89 -5.14 4.05
N TYR A 6 2.92 -4.27 4.20
CA TYR A 6 2.90 -3.19 5.18
C TYR A 6 1.75 -3.39 6.16
N GLU A 7 1.98 -3.07 7.43
CA GLU A 7 0.93 -3.05 8.45
C GLU A 7 0.57 -1.63 8.85
N PHE A 8 -0.72 -1.32 8.78
CA PHE A 8 -1.31 -0.04 9.19
C PHE A 8 -2.58 -0.28 9.97
N ARG A 9 -2.70 0.28 11.17
CA ARG A 9 -3.90 0.16 12.02
C ARG A 9 -4.40 -1.29 12.13
N PHE A 10 -3.48 -2.23 12.37
CA PHE A 10 -3.76 -3.68 12.47
C PHE A 10 -4.29 -4.35 11.19
N MET A 11 -4.19 -3.68 10.04
CA MET A 11 -4.50 -4.24 8.72
C MET A 11 -3.22 -4.41 7.92
N ARG A 12 -3.10 -5.55 7.23
CA ARG A 12 -1.99 -5.85 6.34
C ARG A 12 -2.35 -5.52 4.90
N TRP A 13 -1.42 -4.86 4.22
CA TRP A 13 -1.56 -4.35 2.87
C TRP A 13 -0.38 -4.81 2.03
N GLU A 14 -0.66 -5.54 0.97
CA GLU A 14 0.34 -5.95 -0.01
C GLU A 14 0.38 -4.93 -1.15
N VAL A 15 1.56 -4.51 -1.57
CA VAL A 15 1.69 -3.66 -2.76
C VAL A 15 1.45 -4.50 -4.00
N ALA A 16 0.32 -4.29 -4.68
CA ALA A 16 -0.04 -5.04 -5.87
C ALA A 16 0.54 -4.46 -7.17
N LYS A 17 0.70 -3.13 -7.23
CA LYS A 17 1.26 -2.44 -8.40
C LYS A 17 1.80 -1.07 -8.01
N THR A 18 2.86 -0.62 -8.68
CA THR A 18 3.35 0.76 -8.60
C THR A 18 3.21 1.44 -9.95
N PHE A 19 2.89 2.74 -9.96
CA PHE A 19 2.77 3.52 -11.20
C PHE A 19 3.11 4.99 -10.95
N TRP A 20 3.47 5.71 -12.02
CA TRP A 20 3.74 7.15 -11.97
C TRP A 20 2.53 7.93 -12.45
N ARG A 21 2.17 9.01 -11.74
CA ARG A 21 1.11 9.94 -12.13
C ARG A 21 1.49 11.34 -11.67
N ASN A 22 1.46 12.32 -12.58
CA ASN A 22 1.79 13.73 -12.31
C ASN A 22 3.17 13.94 -11.66
N GLY A 23 4.18 13.16 -12.06
CA GLY A 23 5.53 13.26 -11.48
C GLY A 23 5.69 12.60 -10.10
N GLU A 24 4.65 11.97 -9.56
CA GLU A 24 4.69 11.28 -8.28
C GLU A 24 4.55 9.75 -8.45
N GLN A 25 5.17 9.00 -7.54
CA GLN A 25 5.08 7.54 -7.50
C GLN A 25 3.91 7.10 -6.59
N TRP A 26 2.99 6.34 -7.18
CA TRP A 26 1.79 5.81 -6.53
C TRP A 26 1.89 4.29 -6.41
N ALA A 27 1.21 3.74 -5.39
CA ALA A 27 1.12 2.31 -5.17
C ALA A 27 -0.34 1.89 -4.97
N ARG A 28 -0.76 0.86 -5.71
CA ARG A 28 -2.02 0.15 -5.50
C ARG A 28 -1.79 -0.91 -4.44
N LEU A 29 -2.59 -0.85 -3.37
CA LEU A 29 -2.49 -1.76 -2.24
C LEU A 29 -3.65 -2.73 -2.23
N LYS A 30 -3.36 -3.99 -1.94
CA LYS A 30 -4.33 -5.05 -1.73
C LYS A 30 -4.40 -5.36 -0.25
N CYS A 31 -5.58 -5.16 0.34
CA CYS A 31 -5.80 -5.55 1.72
C CYS A 31 -5.77 -7.08 1.84
N LEU A 32 -4.94 -7.59 2.76
CA LEU A 32 -4.84 -9.03 3.04
C LEU A 32 -5.82 -9.49 4.12
N THR A 33 -6.47 -8.56 4.84
CA THR A 33 -7.54 -8.94 5.79
C THR A 33 -8.84 -9.22 5.03
N LYS A 34 -9.41 -10.42 5.27
CA LYS A 34 -10.52 -11.05 4.52
C LYS A 34 -11.82 -10.25 4.34
N ARG A 35 -11.94 -9.03 4.91
CA ARG A 35 -13.21 -8.29 5.00
C ARG A 35 -13.35 -7.10 4.04
N LYS A 36 -12.33 -6.73 3.26
CA LYS A 36 -12.42 -5.52 2.41
C LYS A 36 -11.85 -5.77 1.02
N LYS A 37 -12.63 -5.47 -0.02
CA LYS A 37 -12.16 -5.37 -1.43
C LYS A 37 -10.89 -4.52 -1.48
N PRO A 38 -9.93 -4.75 -2.40
CA PRO A 38 -8.76 -3.88 -2.54
C PRO A 38 -9.22 -2.44 -2.79
N TRP A 39 -8.78 -1.51 -1.93
CA TRP A 39 -9.06 -0.08 -2.08
C TRP A 39 -7.83 0.53 -2.72
N ASP A 40 -8.01 1.20 -3.84
CA ASP A 40 -7.00 2.11 -4.36
C ASP A 40 -6.95 3.29 -3.40
N VAL A 41 -6.02 3.27 -2.46
CA VAL A 41 -5.82 4.42 -1.57
C VAL A 41 -4.99 5.43 -2.35
N PRO A 42 -5.54 6.63 -2.65
CA PRO A 42 -4.74 7.68 -3.23
C PRO A 42 -3.89 8.29 -2.11
N MET A 43 -2.83 7.60 -1.73
CA MET A 43 -1.71 8.21 -1.00
C MET A 43 -0.43 7.92 -1.76
N THR A 44 0.49 8.89 -1.77
CA THR A 44 1.83 8.69 -2.32
C THR A 44 2.50 7.54 -1.56
N PHE A 45 3.31 6.74 -2.26
CA PHE A 45 3.97 5.59 -1.66
C PHE A 45 4.79 5.98 -0.41
N LEU A 46 5.39 7.17 -0.40
CA LEU A 46 6.10 7.74 0.74
C LEU A 46 5.21 7.92 1.98
N THR A 47 4.00 8.47 1.84
CA THR A 47 3.07 8.64 2.97
C THR A 47 2.61 7.29 3.55
N LEU A 48 2.52 6.26 2.72
CA LEU A 48 2.29 4.90 3.20
C LEU A 48 3.51 4.42 3.99
N MET A 49 4.72 4.53 3.43
CA MET A 49 5.96 4.10 4.08
C MET A 49 6.20 4.79 5.43
N GLU A 50 5.85 6.07 5.56
CA GLU A 50 5.99 6.84 6.81
C GLU A 50 5.00 6.37 7.90
N LYS A 51 3.79 5.98 7.51
CA LYS A 51 2.72 5.63 8.45
C LYS A 51 2.62 4.14 8.73
N THR A 52 3.33 3.32 7.97
CA THR A 52 3.22 1.87 8.03
C THR A 52 4.55 1.23 8.38
N ARG A 53 4.49 0.10 9.08
CA ARG A 53 5.68 -0.72 9.34
C ARG A 53 5.79 -1.76 8.23
N LYS A 54 6.93 -1.79 7.53
CA LYS A 54 7.25 -2.92 6.65
C LYS A 54 7.37 -4.18 7.51
N VAL A 55 6.62 -5.21 7.16
CA VAL A 55 6.59 -6.47 7.92
C VAL A 55 7.34 -7.58 7.21
N SER A 56 7.54 -7.48 5.89
CA SER A 56 8.36 -8.37 5.06
C SER A 56 8.76 -7.72 3.74
#